data_AF-A0A367RDF0-F1
#
_entry.id   AF-A0A367RDF0-F1
#
_cell.length_a   1.000
_cell.length_b   1.000
_cell.length_c   1.000
_cell.angle_alpha   90.00
_cell.angle_beta   90.00
_cell.angle_gamma   90.00
#
_symmetry.space_group_name_H-M   'P 1'
#
loop_
_entity.id
_entity.type
_entity.pdbx_description
1 polymer ?
#
loop_
_entity_poly.entity_id
_entity_poly.type
_entity_poly.pdbx_seq_one_letter_code
_entity_poly.pdbx_strand_id
1 'polypeptide(L)'
;MTPLVGIIMGSDSDLPTMKDAIAVCEEFGIENEVAIVSAHRTPERMVQYAQQAHQRGIKVIIAGAGGAAHLPGMVASLTPLPVIGVPVPTRNLQGVDSLYSIVQMPAGIPVATVAIGNAKNAGLLAVQILATQQPELLEKVQQYRQALSESVMAKQAKLEQLGYEQYLKQL
;
A
#
# COMPACT_ATOMS: atom_id res chain seq x y z
N MET A 1 9.21 10.45 17.01
CA MET A 1 8.07 9.49 17.12
C MET A 1 8.50 8.18 16.48
N THR A 2 7.89 7.05 16.84
CA THR A 2 8.30 5.70 16.38
C THR A 2 7.40 5.27 15.22
N PRO A 3 7.94 4.90 14.04
CA PRO A 3 7.13 4.55 12.88
C PRO A 3 6.35 3.25 13.12
N LEU A 4 5.05 3.26 12.82
CA LEU A 4 4.16 2.10 12.88
C LEU A 4 4.08 1.37 11.53
N VAL A 5 4.29 2.08 10.43
CA VAL A 5 4.26 1.52 9.07
C VAL A 5 5.60 1.73 8.39
N GLY A 6 6.18 0.64 7.87
CA GLY A 6 7.36 0.70 7.02
C GLY A 6 6.97 0.68 5.54
N ILE A 7 7.26 1.74 4.80
CA ILE A 7 6.97 1.84 3.36
C ILE A 7 8.29 1.70 2.59
N ILE A 8 8.47 0.55 1.94
CA ILE A 8 9.71 0.22 1.23
C ILE A 8 9.49 -0.02 -0.25
N MET A 9 10.52 0.27 -1.04
CA MET A 9 10.51 0.06 -2.48
C MET A 9 11.86 -0.34 -3.03
N GLY A 10 11.86 -1.09 -4.13
CA GLY A 10 13.09 -1.62 -4.73
C GLY A 10 13.95 -0.57 -5.42
N SER A 11 13.34 0.53 -5.86
CA SER A 11 13.96 1.62 -6.61
C SER A 11 13.27 2.96 -6.33
N ASP A 12 13.99 4.07 -6.49
CA ASP A 12 13.41 5.42 -6.45
C ASP A 12 12.35 5.65 -7.54
N SER A 13 12.48 5.00 -8.69
CA SER A 13 11.49 4.98 -9.76
C SER A 13 10.12 4.44 -9.34
N ASP A 14 10.03 3.71 -8.23
CA ASP A 14 8.77 3.20 -7.69
C ASP A 14 8.06 4.26 -6.82
N LEU A 15 8.79 5.28 -6.34
CA LEU A 15 8.28 6.31 -5.43
C LEU A 15 7.04 7.06 -5.97
N PRO A 16 6.93 7.41 -7.27
CA PRO A 16 5.71 8.01 -7.80
C PRO A 16 4.45 7.16 -7.59
N THR A 17 4.58 5.84 -7.56
CA THR A 17 3.49 4.92 -7.21
C THR A 17 3.31 4.86 -5.70
N MET A 18 4.41 4.65 -4.97
CA MET A 18 4.37 4.37 -3.53
C MET A 18 3.98 5.58 -2.67
N LYS A 19 4.12 6.81 -3.18
CA LYS A 19 3.74 8.04 -2.48
C LYS A 19 2.28 8.05 -2.01
N ASP A 20 1.40 7.34 -2.71
CA ASP A 20 -0.02 7.31 -2.34
C ASP A 20 -0.24 6.52 -1.03
N ALA A 21 0.63 5.56 -0.69
CA ALA A 21 0.61 4.91 0.62
C ALA A 21 1.10 5.87 1.72
N ILE A 22 2.11 6.69 1.42
CA ILE A 22 2.64 7.72 2.34
C ILE A 22 1.54 8.73 2.65
N ALA A 23 0.89 9.26 1.61
CA ALA A 23 -0.20 10.23 1.75
C ALA A 23 -1.37 9.70 2.58
N VAL A 24 -1.72 8.41 2.45
CA VAL A 24 -2.74 7.80 3.32
C VAL A 24 -2.27 7.72 4.77
N CYS A 25 -1.01 7.36 5.02
CA CYS A 25 -0.51 7.37 6.40
C CYS A 25 -0.54 8.78 7.00
N GLU A 26 -0.18 9.81 6.23
CA GLU A 26 -0.28 11.22 6.63
C GLU A 26 -1.74 11.63 6.92
N GLU A 27 -2.68 11.30 6.02
CA GLU A 27 -4.12 11.60 6.16
C GLU A 27 -4.70 11.04 7.48
N PHE A 28 -4.26 9.84 7.88
CA PHE A 28 -4.73 9.19 9.10
C PHE A 28 -3.90 9.54 10.35
N GLY A 29 -2.80 10.29 10.19
CA GLY A 29 -1.89 10.66 11.27
C GLY A 29 -1.06 9.48 11.78
N ILE A 30 -0.68 8.56 10.89
CA ILE A 30 0.14 7.39 11.19
C ILE A 30 1.60 7.68 10.84
N GLU A 31 2.44 7.64 11.87
CA GLU A 31 3.89 7.72 11.72
C GLU A 31 4.40 6.56 10.84
N ASN A 32 5.08 6.92 9.76
CA ASN A 32 5.62 5.97 8.79
C ASN A 32 7.08 6.28 8.47
N GLU A 33 7.82 5.27 8.05
CA GLU A 33 9.15 5.44 7.47
C GLU A 33 9.14 5.07 5.99
N VAL A 34 9.98 5.74 5.20
CA VAL A 34 10.10 5.52 3.76
C VAL A 34 11.54 5.17 3.44
N ALA A 35 11.77 4.05 2.76
CA ALA A 35 13.12 3.60 2.45
C ALA A 35 13.24 2.87 1.11
N ILE A 36 14.39 3.04 0.44
CA ILE A 36 14.78 2.21 -0.69
C ILE A 36 15.48 0.96 -0.16
N VAL A 37 14.91 -0.21 -0.48
CA VAL A 37 15.35 -1.54 -0.05
C VAL A 37 15.24 -2.48 -1.24
N SER A 38 16.37 -2.77 -1.90
CA SER A 38 16.37 -3.56 -3.13
C SER A 38 16.66 -5.02 -2.85
N ALA A 39 15.70 -5.91 -3.09
CA ALA A 39 15.88 -7.36 -2.94
C ALA A 39 17.02 -7.91 -3.82
N HIS A 40 17.23 -7.34 -5.01
CA HIS A 40 18.22 -7.83 -5.96
C HIS A 40 19.58 -7.13 -5.85
N ARG A 41 19.61 -5.84 -5.46
CA ARG A 41 20.84 -5.03 -5.46
C ARG A 41 21.44 -4.83 -4.07
N THR A 42 20.63 -4.89 -3.02
CA THR A 42 21.06 -4.75 -1.63
C THR A 42 20.41 -5.83 -0.73
N PRO A 43 20.57 -7.12 -1.04
CA PRO A 43 19.87 -8.21 -0.35
C PRO A 43 20.15 -8.24 1.16
N GLU A 44 21.39 -7.98 1.59
CA GLU A 44 21.75 -7.94 3.02
C GLU A 44 21.00 -6.84 3.77
N ARG A 45 20.85 -5.66 3.16
CA ARG A 45 20.06 -4.55 3.72
C ARG A 45 18.59 -4.95 3.85
N MET A 46 18.03 -5.64 2.84
CA MET A 46 16.66 -6.14 2.89
C MET A 46 16.47 -7.15 4.03
N VAL A 47 17.41 -8.09 4.19
CA VAL A 47 17.37 -9.08 5.27
C VAL A 47 17.39 -8.39 6.63
N GLN A 48 18.34 -7.47 6.85
CA GLN A 48 18.45 -6.71 8.09
C GLN A 48 17.18 -5.90 8.37
N TYR A 49 16.64 -5.22 7.35
CA TYR A 49 15.41 -4.44 7.47
C TYR A 49 14.24 -5.31 7.95
N ALA A 50 13.99 -6.43 7.27
CA ALA A 50 12.86 -7.32 7.54
C ALA A 50 12.94 -7.96 8.94
N GLN A 51 14.12 -8.47 9.31
CA GLN A 51 14.34 -9.13 10.59
C GLN A 51 14.21 -8.16 11.77
N GLN A 52 14.65 -6.91 11.62
CA GLN A 52 14.65 -5.93 12.70
C GLN A 52 13.35 -5.11 12.79
N ALA A 53 12.53 -5.05 11.73
CA ALA A 53 11.34 -4.18 11.68
C ALA A 53 10.43 -4.32 12.92
N HIS A 54 10.10 -5.55 13.33
CA HIS A 54 9.23 -5.81 14.49
C HIS A 54 9.81 -5.31 15.82
N GLN A 55 11.14 -5.26 15.94
CA GLN A 55 11.85 -4.77 17.13
C GLN A 55 11.88 -3.25 17.20
N ARG A 56 11.76 -2.58 16.04
CA ARG A 56 11.75 -1.11 15.92
C ARG A 56 10.37 -0.49 16.17
N GLY A 57 9.35 -1.30 16.47
CA GLY A 57 7.99 -0.84 16.72
C GLY A 57 7.06 -0.87 15.50
N ILE A 58 7.58 -1.21 14.32
CA ILE A 58 6.77 -1.35 13.10
C ILE A 58 5.76 -2.48 13.29
N LYS A 59 4.54 -2.24 12.81
CA LYS A 59 3.41 -3.16 12.90
C LYS A 59 2.99 -3.68 11.53
N VAL A 60 3.18 -2.92 10.46
CA VAL A 60 2.85 -3.31 9.09
C VAL A 60 3.95 -2.85 8.13
N ILE A 61 4.31 -3.67 7.16
CA ILE A 61 5.22 -3.27 6.07
C ILE A 61 4.44 -3.20 4.76
N ILE A 62 4.59 -2.11 4.03
CA ILE A 62 4.12 -1.94 2.65
C ILE A 62 5.33 -2.00 1.73
N ALA A 63 5.37 -2.97 0.83
CA ALA A 63 6.49 -3.19 -0.08
C ALA A 63 6.06 -3.06 -1.55
N GLY A 64 6.69 -2.14 -2.29
CA GLY A 64 6.48 -1.95 -3.72
C GLY A 64 7.62 -2.52 -4.57
N ALA A 65 7.28 -3.25 -5.64
CA ALA A 65 8.25 -3.71 -6.63
C ALA A 65 7.61 -3.98 -7.99
N GLY A 66 8.39 -3.81 -9.06
CA GLY A 66 7.99 -4.06 -10.45
C GLY A 66 8.73 -5.23 -11.11
N GLY A 67 8.09 -5.88 -12.10
CA GLY A 67 8.68 -6.95 -12.90
C GLY A 67 8.77 -8.26 -12.14
N ALA A 68 9.98 -8.81 -12.01
CA ALA A 68 10.28 -9.90 -11.10
C ALA A 68 10.27 -9.39 -9.64
N ALA A 69 9.08 -9.06 -9.15
CA ALA A 69 8.85 -8.22 -7.97
C ALA A 69 9.02 -9.00 -6.64
N HIS A 70 10.24 -9.41 -6.32
CA HIS A 70 10.51 -10.29 -5.17
C HIS A 70 10.51 -9.60 -3.80
N LEU A 71 10.58 -8.28 -3.74
CA LEU A 71 10.72 -7.56 -2.46
C LEU A 71 9.64 -7.91 -1.43
N PRO A 72 8.32 -7.90 -1.75
CA PRO A 72 7.30 -8.18 -0.75
C PRO A 72 7.38 -9.61 -0.19
N GLY A 73 7.55 -10.61 -1.06
CA GLY A 73 7.64 -12.02 -0.66
C GLY A 73 8.90 -12.32 0.16
N MET A 74 10.04 -11.75 -0.22
CA MET A 74 11.30 -11.94 0.51
C MET A 74 11.29 -11.22 1.86
N VAL A 75 10.61 -10.09 1.98
CA VAL A 75 10.45 -9.43 3.28
C VAL A 75 9.50 -10.24 4.18
N ALA A 76 8.40 -10.74 3.63
CA ALA A 76 7.45 -11.59 4.35
C ALA A 76 8.07 -12.89 4.87
N SER A 77 9.06 -13.45 4.16
CA SER A 77 9.76 -14.68 4.62
C SER A 77 10.72 -14.45 5.80
N LEU A 78 11.02 -13.18 6.13
CA LEU A 78 12.04 -12.80 7.11
C LEU A 78 11.49 -12.03 8.30
N THR A 79 10.19 -11.76 8.34
CA THR A 79 9.54 -10.95 9.38
C THR A 79 8.27 -11.63 9.87
N PRO A 80 7.93 -11.54 11.17
CA PRO A 80 6.64 -12.00 11.68
C PRO A 80 5.50 -11.00 11.40
N LEU A 81 5.81 -9.82 10.85
CA LEU A 81 4.83 -8.76 10.61
C LEU A 81 4.00 -9.03 9.34
N PRO A 82 2.75 -8.52 9.27
CA PRO A 82 2.00 -8.49 8.03
C PRO A 82 2.73 -7.64 6.98
N VAL A 83 2.87 -8.19 5.78
CA VAL A 83 3.45 -7.52 4.60
C VAL A 83 2.38 -7.33 3.54
N ILE A 84 2.21 -6.08 3.09
CA ILE A 84 1.33 -5.69 2.01
C ILE A 84 2.17 -5.48 0.76
N GLY A 85 1.84 -6.19 -0.31
CA GLY A 85 2.55 -6.09 -1.59
C GLY A 85 1.83 -5.16 -2.56
N VAL A 86 2.54 -4.17 -3.11
CA VAL A 86 2.07 -3.30 -4.18
C VAL A 86 2.76 -3.69 -5.49
N PRO A 87 2.06 -4.31 -6.45
CA PRO A 87 2.62 -4.59 -7.77
C PRO A 87 2.80 -3.28 -8.53
N VAL A 88 4.03 -2.85 -8.76
CA VAL A 88 4.32 -1.62 -9.52
C VAL A 88 4.17 -1.94 -11.02
N PRO A 89 3.46 -1.10 -11.81
CA PRO A 89 3.26 -1.34 -13.23
C PRO A 89 4.59 -1.33 -13.99
N THR A 90 4.76 -2.30 -14.88
CA THR A 90 5.90 -2.37 -15.82
C THR A 90 5.51 -1.87 -17.19
N ARG A 91 6.49 -1.39 -17.96
CA ARG A 91 6.25 -0.86 -19.32
C ARG A 91 5.62 -1.87 -20.26
N ASN A 92 6.10 -3.12 -20.24
CA ASN A 92 5.75 -4.10 -21.27
C ASN A 92 4.53 -4.96 -20.89
N LEU A 93 4.41 -5.35 -19.61
CA LEU A 93 3.37 -6.25 -19.13
C LEU A 93 2.37 -5.56 -18.20
N GLN A 94 2.44 -4.23 -18.08
CA GLN A 94 1.50 -3.40 -17.33
C GLN A 94 1.35 -3.87 -15.87
N GLY A 95 2.38 -4.50 -15.30
CA GLY A 95 2.39 -4.99 -13.92
C GLY A 95 1.76 -6.37 -13.71
N VAL A 96 1.36 -7.11 -14.75
CA VAL A 96 0.91 -8.51 -14.60
C VAL A 96 2.04 -9.41 -14.10
N ASP A 97 3.26 -9.17 -14.58
CA ASP A 97 4.49 -9.77 -14.08
C ASP A 97 4.73 -9.45 -12.60
N SER A 98 4.59 -8.18 -12.22
CA SER A 98 4.67 -7.74 -10.83
C SER A 98 3.61 -8.42 -9.97
N LEU A 99 2.37 -8.50 -10.46
CA LEU A 99 1.24 -9.07 -9.74
C LEU A 99 1.48 -10.53 -9.41
N TYR A 100 1.80 -11.36 -10.41
CA TYR A 100 2.05 -12.78 -10.19
C TYR A 100 3.30 -13.06 -9.37
N SER A 101 4.33 -12.21 -9.47
CA SER A 101 5.53 -12.30 -8.62
C SER A 101 5.23 -12.06 -7.13
N ILE A 102 4.14 -11.35 -6.80
CA ILE A 102 3.78 -10.98 -5.43
C ILE A 102 2.64 -11.84 -4.88
N VAL A 103 1.58 -12.08 -5.64
CA VAL A 103 0.34 -12.71 -5.14
C VAL A 103 0.43 -14.23 -5.03
N GLN A 104 1.23 -14.89 -5.87
CA GLN A 104 1.30 -16.35 -5.95
C GLN A 104 2.30 -16.95 -4.94
N MET A 105 2.32 -16.43 -3.72
CA MET A 105 3.17 -16.98 -2.66
C MET A 105 2.75 -18.43 -2.32
N PRO A 106 3.71 -19.34 -2.10
CA PRO A 106 3.41 -20.69 -1.65
C PRO A 106 2.85 -20.68 -0.22
N ALA A 107 2.24 -21.80 0.18
CA ALA A 107 1.71 -21.98 1.53
C ALA A 107 2.81 -21.75 2.60
N GLY A 108 2.47 -21.01 3.65
CA GLY A 108 3.33 -20.73 4.80
C GLY A 108 3.84 -19.29 4.90
N ILE A 109 4.06 -18.60 3.77
CA ILE A 109 4.57 -17.21 3.77
C ILE A 109 3.61 -16.31 2.99
N PRO A 110 2.59 -15.72 3.64
CA PRO A 110 1.59 -14.91 2.95
C PRO A 110 2.08 -13.48 2.65
N VAL A 111 1.55 -12.91 1.56
CA VAL A 111 1.63 -11.47 1.26
C VAL A 111 0.22 -10.96 0.97
N ALA A 112 -0.17 -9.85 1.59
CA ALA A 112 -1.45 -9.20 1.32
C ALA A 112 -1.33 -8.32 0.07
N THR A 113 -1.60 -8.87 -1.10
CA THR A 113 -1.41 -8.17 -2.38
C THR A 113 -2.60 -7.27 -2.72
N VAL A 114 -2.33 -6.00 -3.06
CA VAL A 114 -3.34 -5.06 -3.58
C VAL A 114 -3.29 -4.96 -5.10
N ALA A 115 -4.21 -4.19 -5.69
CA ALA A 115 -4.24 -3.95 -7.13
C ALA A 115 -2.94 -3.33 -7.66
N ILE A 116 -2.62 -3.60 -8.93
CA ILE A 116 -1.46 -3.03 -9.62
C ILE A 116 -1.47 -1.50 -9.51
N GLY A 117 -0.35 -0.92 -9.08
CA GLY A 117 -0.14 0.51 -8.92
C GLY A 117 -0.92 1.16 -7.77
N ASN A 118 -1.72 0.40 -7.02
CA ASN A 118 -2.65 0.97 -6.04
C ASN A 118 -2.04 1.03 -4.63
N ALA A 119 -1.00 1.83 -4.46
CA ALA A 119 -0.38 2.05 -3.16
C ALA A 119 -1.33 2.74 -2.16
N LYS A 120 -2.29 3.54 -2.65
CA LYS A 120 -3.37 4.10 -1.82
C LYS A 120 -4.11 3.01 -1.03
N ASN A 121 -4.53 1.94 -1.71
CA ASN A 121 -5.19 0.82 -1.04
C ASN A 121 -4.26 0.05 -0.10
N ALA A 122 -2.95 0.01 -0.37
CA ALA A 122 -2.01 -0.56 0.59
C ALA A 122 -1.91 0.27 1.88
N GLY A 123 -1.89 1.60 1.77
CA GLY A 123 -1.98 2.51 2.91
C GLY A 123 -3.28 2.29 3.71
N LEU A 124 -4.43 2.25 3.01
CA LEU A 124 -5.73 2.03 3.66
C LEU A 124 -5.83 0.65 4.33
N LEU A 125 -5.24 -0.38 3.74
CA LEU A 125 -5.18 -1.70 4.34
C LEU A 125 -4.28 -1.72 5.59
N ALA A 126 -3.14 -1.03 5.56
CA ALA A 126 -2.30 -0.88 6.75
C ALA A 126 -3.05 -0.16 7.88
N VAL A 127 -3.77 0.93 7.56
CA VAL A 127 -4.63 1.64 8.52
C VAL A 127 -5.67 0.70 9.13
N GLN A 128 -6.36 -0.10 8.31
CA GLN A 128 -7.37 -1.05 8.78
C GLN A 128 -6.77 -2.13 9.68
N ILE A 129 -5.58 -2.65 9.37
CA ILE A 129 -4.87 -3.61 10.22
C ILE A 129 -4.58 -2.98 11.59
N LEU A 130 -4.05 -1.75 11.63
CA LEU A 130 -3.78 -1.03 12.88
C LEU A 130 -5.06 -0.74 13.67
N ALA A 131 -6.14 -0.36 12.97
CA ALA A 131 -7.43 -0.01 13.56
C ALA A 131 -8.08 -1.17 14.32
N THR A 132 -7.74 -2.43 14.01
CA THR A 132 -8.26 -3.60 14.74
C THR A 132 -7.95 -3.57 16.25
N GLN A 133 -6.95 -2.80 16.68
CA GLN A 133 -6.55 -2.64 18.08
C GLN A 133 -6.54 -1.16 18.52
N GLN A 134 -7.04 -0.24 17.69
CA GLN A 134 -7.02 1.20 17.95
C GLN A 134 -8.41 1.79 17.68
N PRO A 135 -9.29 1.91 18.70
CA PRO A 135 -10.67 2.36 18.52
C PRO A 135 -10.80 3.73 17.84
N GLU A 136 -9.92 4.68 18.17
CA GLU A 136 -9.91 6.01 17.54
C GLU A 136 -9.57 5.95 16.05
N LEU A 137 -8.64 5.06 15.66
CA LEU A 137 -8.30 4.86 14.26
C LEU A 137 -9.41 4.14 13.51
N LEU A 138 -10.12 3.22 14.16
CA LEU A 138 -11.30 2.56 13.60
C LEU A 138 -12.41 3.57 13.29
N GLU A 139 -12.65 4.54 14.18
CA GLU A 139 -13.62 5.61 13.93
C GLU A 139 -13.23 6.44 12.69
N LYS A 140 -11.95 6.82 12.56
CA LYS A 140 -11.45 7.50 11.35
C LYS A 140 -11.69 6.69 10.07
N VAL A 141 -11.47 5.37 10.12
CA VAL A 141 -11.75 4.48 8.98
C VAL A 141 -13.25 4.47 8.63
N GLN A 142 -14.13 4.46 9.63
CA GLN A 142 -15.57 4.52 9.41
C GLN A 142 -16.00 5.85 8.78
N GLN A 143 -15.48 6.97 9.30
CA GLN A 143 -15.72 8.31 8.75
C GLN A 143 -15.22 8.42 7.30
N TYR A 144 -14.04 7.90 7.00
CA TYR A 144 -13.52 7.85 5.63
C TYR A 144 -14.47 7.11 4.67
N ARG A 145 -14.99 5.95 5.08
CA ARG A 145 -15.93 5.17 4.27
C ARG A 145 -17.28 5.88 4.09
N GLN A 146 -17.75 6.57 5.13
CA GLN A 146 -18.96 7.39 5.06
C GLN A 146 -18.79 8.55 4.06
N ALA A 147 -17.67 9.27 4.13
CA ALA A 147 -17.35 10.36 3.21
C ALA A 147 -17.25 9.89 1.74
N LEU A 148 -16.74 8.67 1.49
CA LEU A 148 -16.75 8.08 0.15
C LEU A 148 -18.18 7.86 -0.37
N SER A 149 -19.08 7.35 0.48
CA SER A 149 -20.48 7.16 0.12
C SER A 149 -21.16 8.49 -0.20
N GLU A 150 -20.96 9.50 0.64
CA GLU A 150 -21.48 10.86 0.43
C GLU A 150 -20.94 11.48 -0.86
N SER A 151 -19.64 11.30 -1.15
CA SER A 151 -19.04 11.76 -2.40
C SER A 151 -19.68 11.14 -3.64
N VAL A 152 -20.00 9.84 -3.59
CA VAL A 152 -20.69 9.15 -4.70
C VAL A 152 -22.11 9.69 -4.85
N MET A 153 -22.86 9.85 -3.76
CA MET A 153 -24.22 10.39 -3.82
C MET A 153 -24.25 11.82 -4.36
N ALA A 154 -23.29 12.66 -3.97
CA ALA A 154 -23.15 14.01 -4.50
C ALA A 154 -22.85 14.02 -6.02
N LYS A 155 -21.97 13.11 -6.49
CA LYS A 155 -21.70 12.95 -7.93
C LYS A 155 -22.93 12.47 -8.70
N GLN A 156 -23.70 11.54 -8.13
CA GLN A 156 -24.94 11.04 -8.72
C GLN A 156 -25.99 12.14 -8.85
N ALA A 157 -26.24 12.90 -7.78
CA ALA A 157 -27.19 14.02 -7.82
C ALA A 157 -26.79 15.08 -8.86
N LYS A 158 -25.48 15.38 -8.96
CA LYS A 158 -24.95 16.28 -9.99
C LYS A 158 -25.17 15.74 -11.40
N LEU A 159 -24.97 14.44 -11.61
CA LEU A 159 -25.21 13.79 -12.91
C LEU A 159 -26.69 13.83 -13.30
N GLU A 160 -27.61 13.59 -12.37
CA GLU A 160 -29.07 13.68 -12.58
C GLU A 160 -29.50 15.11 -12.95
N GLN A 161 -28.93 16.12 -12.29
CA GLN A 161 -29.25 17.52 -12.55
C GLN A 161 -28.75 18.01 -13.91
N LEU A 162 -27.55 17.60 -14.32
CA LEU A 162 -26.90 18.10 -15.54
C LEU A 162 -27.20 17.26 -16.79
N GLY A 163 -27.55 15.98 -16.60
CA GLY A 163 -27.47 14.98 -17.67
C GLY A 163 -26.02 14.65 -18.06
N TYR A 164 -25.82 13.53 -18.75
CA TYR A 164 -24.48 13.01 -19.03
C TYR A 164 -23.63 13.95 -19.89
N GLU A 165 -24.21 14.65 -20.87
CA GLU A 165 -23.48 15.50 -21.81
C GLU A 165 -22.84 16.72 -21.13
N GLN A 166 -23.59 17.39 -20.25
CA GLN A 166 -23.07 18.56 -19.54
C GLN A 166 -22.16 18.16 -18.39
N TYR A 167 -22.38 16.98 -17.78
CA TYR A 167 -21.49 16.43 -16.77
C TYR A 167 -20.09 16.11 -17.34
N LEU A 168 -20.01 15.48 -18.52
CA LEU A 168 -18.74 15.14 -19.17
C LEU A 168 -17.88 16.37 -19.50
N LYS A 169 -18.50 17.52 -19.77
CA LYS A 169 -17.77 18.78 -20.04
C LYS A 169 -17.08 19.36 -18.79
N GLN A 170 -17.33 18.80 -17.60
CA GLN A 170 -16.79 19.26 -16.32
C GLN A 170 -15.81 18.27 -15.67
N LEU A 171 -15.54 17.13 -16.30
CA LEU A 171 -14.51 16.17 -15.88
C LEU A 171 -13.14 16.62 -16.38
#